data_AF-A0AAU3Z6K6-F1
#
_entry.id   AF-A0AAU3Z6K6-F1
#
_cell.length_a   1.000
_cell.length_b   1.000
_cell.length_c   1.000
_cell.angle_alpha   90.00
_cell.angle_beta   90.00
_cell.angle_gamma   90.00
#
_symmetry.space_group_name_H-M   'P 1'
#
loop_
_entity.id
_entity.type
_entity.pdbx_description
1 polymer ?
#
loop_
_entity_poly.entity_id
_entity_poly.type
_entity_poly.pdbx_seq_one_letter_code
_entity_poly.pdbx_strand_id
1 'polypeptide(L)'
;MRDRGGDQLADAVGSVLATVLADPTTMGLPSVVSTEAVAVTAFDAADTRTVRELTDALVEQLKSAGWTVDDRRRNDAEPSLYAAKPDVGGGAFGVQATAISFNGLVDRR
;
A
#
# COMPACT_ATOMS: atom_id res chain seq x y z
N MET A 1 7.33 -15.59 -19.88
CA MET A 1 6.30 -16.02 -18.91
C MET A 1 5.85 -14.74 -18.23
N ARG A 2 4.59 -14.29 -18.39
CA ARG A 2 4.15 -12.97 -17.89
C ARG A 2 4.11 -12.93 -16.36
N ASP A 3 4.52 -11.80 -15.83
CA ASP A 3 4.82 -11.47 -14.43
C ASP A 3 3.56 -11.36 -13.55
N ARG A 4 2.79 -12.46 -13.44
CA ARG A 4 1.44 -12.44 -12.83
C ARG A 4 1.44 -12.07 -11.34
N GLY A 5 2.52 -12.33 -10.62
CA GLY A 5 2.61 -12.05 -9.18
C GLY A 5 2.75 -10.55 -8.88
N GLY A 6 3.58 -9.85 -9.64
CA GLY A 6 3.76 -8.40 -9.52
C GLY A 6 2.47 -7.65 -9.82
N ASP A 7 1.81 -8.01 -10.93
CA ASP A 7 0.52 -7.44 -11.32
C ASP A 7 -0.55 -7.69 -10.23
N GLN A 8 -0.65 -8.91 -9.71
CA GLN A 8 -1.61 -9.26 -8.66
C GLN A 8 -1.38 -8.47 -7.36
N LEU A 9 -0.13 -8.29 -6.94
CA LEU A 9 0.20 -7.49 -5.76
C LEU A 9 -0.09 -6.01 -5.99
N ALA A 10 0.25 -5.47 -7.16
CA ALA A 10 -0.05 -4.09 -7.54
C ALA A 10 -1.56 -3.82 -7.56
N ASP A 11 -2.36 -4.73 -8.14
CA ASP A 11 -3.81 -4.63 -8.18
C ASP A 11 -4.44 -4.71 -6.78
N ALA A 12 -3.93 -5.62 -5.93
CA ALA A 12 -4.41 -5.75 -4.56
C ALA A 12 -4.13 -4.49 -3.72
N VAL A 13 -2.96 -3.87 -3.89
CA VAL A 13 -2.61 -2.60 -3.25
C VAL A 13 -3.44 -1.46 -3.83
N GLY A 14 -3.51 -1.33 -5.15
CA GLY A 14 -4.27 -0.29 -5.83
C GLY A 14 -5.74 -0.29 -5.44
N SER A 15 -6.34 -1.47 -5.29
CA SER A 15 -7.73 -1.62 -4.82
C SER A 15 -7.94 -1.06 -3.41
N VAL A 16 -6.99 -1.27 -2.49
CA VAL A 16 -7.05 -0.69 -1.13
C VAL A 16 -6.85 0.82 -1.18
N LEU A 17 -5.89 1.32 -1.98
CA LEU A 17 -5.65 2.76 -2.08
C LEU A 17 -6.85 3.51 -2.67
N ALA A 18 -7.56 2.89 -3.62
CA ALA A 18 -8.79 3.40 -4.21
C ALA A 18 -10.00 3.43 -3.27
N THR A 19 -9.98 2.66 -2.18
CA THR A 19 -11.03 2.75 -1.13
C THR A 19 -10.66 3.75 -0.05
N VAL A 20 -9.36 3.96 0.18
CA VAL A 20 -8.86 4.90 1.19
C VAL A 20 -8.97 6.33 0.68
N LEU A 21 -8.48 6.61 -0.52
CA LEU A 21 -8.48 7.94 -1.16
C LEU A 21 -9.69 8.07 -2.09
N ALA A 22 -10.30 9.25 -2.14
CA ALA A 22 -11.56 9.44 -2.86
C ALA A 22 -11.37 9.53 -4.38
N ASP A 23 -10.34 10.24 -4.84
CA ASP A 23 -9.98 10.34 -6.25
C ASP A 23 -8.46 10.21 -6.46
N PRO A 24 -7.89 9.02 -6.23
CA PRO A 24 -6.45 8.86 -6.25
C PRO A 24 -5.89 8.84 -7.68
N THR A 25 -4.91 9.70 -7.92
CA THR A 25 -3.94 9.48 -9.00
C THR A 25 -2.95 8.43 -8.55
N THR A 26 -2.97 7.25 -9.18
CA THR A 26 -2.08 6.12 -8.84
C THR A 26 -0.96 5.97 -9.86
N MET A 27 0.26 5.80 -9.38
CA MET A 27 1.44 5.51 -10.17
C MET A 27 2.11 4.23 -9.67
N GLY A 28 2.19 3.22 -10.54
CA GLY A 28 3.03 2.04 -10.33
C GLY A 28 4.45 2.34 -10.82
N LEU A 29 5.45 2.15 -9.97
CA LEU A 29 6.85 2.30 -10.34
C LEU A 29 7.43 0.92 -10.66
N PRO A 30 7.86 0.67 -11.92
CA PRO A 30 8.52 -0.57 -12.26
C PRO A 30 9.84 -0.65 -11.48
N SER A 31 10.01 -1.74 -10.74
CA SER A 31 11.28 -1.99 -10.07
C SER A 31 12.34 -2.36 -11.11
N VAL A 32 13.38 -1.53 -11.21
CA VAL A 32 14.55 -1.82 -12.05
C VAL A 32 15.47 -2.88 -11.45
N VAL A 33 15.22 -3.28 -10.19
CA VAL A 33 16.11 -4.15 -9.40
C VAL A 33 15.56 -5.58 -9.29
N SER A 34 14.24 -5.76 -9.35
CA SER A 34 13.60 -7.08 -9.20
C SER A 34 12.19 -7.07 -9.78
N THR A 35 11.85 -8.08 -10.57
CA THR A 35 10.49 -8.35 -11.05
C THR A 35 9.51 -8.65 -9.90
N GLU A 36 10.04 -9.06 -8.76
CA GLU A 36 9.25 -9.42 -7.58
C GLU A 36 8.94 -8.25 -6.67
N ALA A 37 9.53 -7.08 -6.95
CA ALA A 37 9.34 -5.89 -6.16
C ALA A 37 8.32 -4.98 -6.81
N VAL A 38 7.32 -4.59 -6.00
CA VAL A 38 6.23 -3.72 -6.42
C VAL A 38 6.29 -2.43 -5.61
N ALA A 39 6.22 -1.31 -6.31
CA ALA A 39 6.13 0.02 -5.73
C ALA A 39 4.91 0.75 -6.31
N VAL A 40 4.03 1.23 -5.44
CA VAL A 40 2.80 1.95 -5.82
C VAL A 40 2.71 3.22 -4.99
N THR A 41 2.44 4.35 -5.63
CA THR A 41 2.11 5.60 -4.94
C THR A 41 0.76 6.10 -5.41
N ALA A 42 -0.14 6.40 -4.48
CA ALA A 42 -1.41 7.05 -4.75
C ALA A 42 -1.45 8.40 -4.05
N PHE A 43 -2.02 9.40 -4.72
CA PHE A 43 -2.11 10.77 -4.24
C PHE A 43 -3.47 11.37 -4.59
N ASP A 44 -4.06 12.08 -3.64
CA ASP A 44 -5.29 12.85 -3.82
C ASP A 44 -5.04 14.28 -3.34
N ALA A 45 -5.09 15.27 -4.24
CA ALA A 45 -4.82 16.66 -3.89
C ALA A 45 -5.93 17.32 -3.06
N ALA A 46 -7.15 16.77 -3.11
CA ALA A 46 -8.30 17.29 -2.42
C ALA A 46 -8.45 16.72 -1.00
N ASP A 47 -7.66 15.71 -0.65
CA ASP A 47 -7.70 15.10 0.67
C ASP A 47 -7.17 16.07 1.73
N THR A 48 -7.95 16.29 2.79
CA THR A 48 -7.58 17.19 3.90
C THR A 48 -7.31 16.45 5.20
N ARG A 49 -7.36 15.12 5.20
CA ARG A 49 -7.16 14.32 6.41
C ARG A 49 -5.71 14.41 6.87
N THR A 50 -5.53 14.36 8.19
CA THR A 50 -4.21 14.25 8.81
C THR A 50 -3.55 12.91 8.46
N VAL A 51 -2.22 12.84 8.56
CA VAL A 51 -1.48 11.57 8.43
C VAL A 51 -2.07 10.49 9.34
N ARG A 52 -2.50 10.88 10.56
CA ARG A 52 -3.12 9.96 11.51
C ARG A 52 -4.43 9.38 10.96
N GLU A 53 -5.37 10.23 10.56
CA GLU A 53 -6.67 9.82 10.00
C GLU A 53 -6.51 8.97 8.72
N LEU A 54 -5.59 9.34 7.84
CA LEU A 54 -5.26 8.53 6.65
C LEU A 54 -4.71 7.16 7.02
N THR A 55 -3.82 7.11 8.01
CA THR A 55 -3.25 5.84 8.48
C THR A 55 -4.33 4.96 9.11
N ASP A 56 -5.23 5.53 9.92
CA ASP A 56 -6.34 4.78 10.53
C ASP A 56 -7.28 4.19 9.46
N ALA A 57 -7.67 5.01 8.48
CA ALA A 57 -8.49 4.56 7.35
C ALA A 57 -7.77 3.45 6.55
N LEU A 58 -6.47 3.61 6.28
CA LEU A 58 -5.67 2.60 5.59
C LEU A 58 -5.62 1.27 6.36
N VAL A 59 -5.40 1.30 7.68
CA VAL A 59 -5.38 0.10 8.53
C VAL A 59 -6.72 -0.62 8.49
N GLU A 60 -7.82 0.11 8.60
CA GLU A 60 -9.17 -0.45 8.52
C GLU A 60 -9.41 -1.13 7.17
N GLN A 61 -9.10 -0.45 6.08
CA GLN A 61 -9.30 -0.97 4.72
C GLN A 61 -8.41 -2.18 4.44
N LEU A 62 -7.13 -2.16 4.84
CA LEU A 62 -6.23 -3.32 4.74
C LEU A 62 -6.79 -4.54 5.48
N LYS A 63 -7.20 -4.37 6.75
CA LYS A 63 -7.79 -5.46 7.55
C LYS A 63 -9.07 -5.99 6.91
N SER A 64 -9.94 -5.11 6.41
CA SER A 64 -11.18 -5.49 5.72
C SER A 64 -10.92 -6.27 4.42
N ALA A 65 -9.83 -5.95 3.72
CA ALA A 65 -9.39 -6.61 2.50
C ALA A 65 -8.58 -7.91 2.75
N GLY A 66 -8.51 -8.36 4.02
CA GLY A 66 -7.86 -9.60 4.41
C GLY A 66 -6.35 -9.52 4.59
N TRP A 67 -5.78 -8.31 4.71
CA TRP A 67 -4.37 -8.14 5.04
C TRP A 67 -4.14 -8.28 6.54
N THR A 68 -3.03 -8.91 6.91
CA THR A 68 -2.48 -8.84 8.27
C THR A 68 -1.64 -7.58 8.36
N VAL A 69 -1.89 -6.74 9.36
CA VAL A 69 -1.24 -5.43 9.55
C VAL A 69 -0.43 -5.44 10.85
N ASP A 70 0.85 -5.06 10.77
CA ASP A 70 1.68 -4.71 11.93
C ASP A 70 1.76 -3.18 12.04
N ASP A 71 0.91 -2.64 12.92
CA ASP A 71 0.78 -1.21 13.21
C ASP A 71 1.55 -0.79 14.48
N ARG A 72 2.29 -1.70 15.13
CA ARG A 72 2.96 -1.47 16.42
C ARG A 72 4.07 -0.41 16.37
N ARG A 73 4.60 -0.10 15.18
CA ARG A 73 5.63 0.93 14.98
C ARG A 73 5.10 2.30 14.60
N ARG A 74 3.78 2.44 14.42
CA ARG A 74 3.15 3.73 14.10
C ARG A 74 3.47 4.73 15.20
N ASN A 75 4.32 5.69 14.90
CA ASN A 75 4.56 6.85 15.74
C ASN A 75 4.59 8.10 14.85
N ASP A 76 4.46 9.29 15.44
CA ASP A 76 4.37 10.54 14.69
C ASP A 76 5.61 10.84 13.83
N ALA A 77 6.75 10.19 14.10
CA ALA A 77 7.99 10.30 13.33
C ALA A 77 8.14 9.21 12.24
N GLU A 78 7.41 8.09 12.34
CA GLU A 78 7.40 6.99 11.38
C GLU A 78 5.95 6.56 11.09
N PRO A 79 5.25 7.25 10.17
CA PRO A 79 3.89 6.88 9.76
C PRO A 79 3.88 5.69 8.80
N SER A 80 4.81 4.75 8.98
CA SER A 80 4.91 3.55 8.17
C SER A 80 4.35 2.35 8.92
N LEU A 81 3.58 1.52 8.21
CA LEU A 81 3.08 0.24 8.70
C LEU A 81 3.49 -0.87 7.75
N TYR A 82 3.56 -2.09 8.28
CA TYR A 82 3.80 -3.27 7.45
C TYR A 82 2.50 -4.04 7.30
N ALA A 83 2.23 -4.52 6.08
CA ALA A 83 1.09 -5.39 5.85
C ALA A 83 1.44 -6.50 4.86
N ALA A 84 0.84 -7.66 5.07
CA ALA A 84 0.98 -8.82 4.20
C ALA A 84 -0.36 -9.49 3.96
N LYS A 85 -0.54 -10.03 2.76
CA LYS A 85 -1.71 -10.80 2.34
C LYS A 85 -1.23 -12.17 1.83
N PRO A 86 -1.74 -13.28 2.39
CA PRO A 86 -1.34 -14.62 1.96
C PRO A 86 -1.54 -14.82 0.46
N ASP A 87 -0.60 -15.52 -0.19
CA ASP A 87 -0.65 -15.88 -1.61
C ASP A 87 -0.65 -14.66 -2.56
N VAL A 88 -0.29 -13.48 -2.04
CA VAL A 88 -0.18 -12.23 -2.81
C VAL A 88 1.18 -11.57 -2.54
N GLY A 89 1.52 -11.30 -1.27
CA GLY A 89 2.75 -10.60 -0.92
C GLY A 89 2.62 -9.68 0.28
N GLY A 90 3.65 -8.88 0.53
CA GLY A 90 3.65 -7.95 1.64
C GLY A 90 4.74 -6.89 1.55
N GLY A 91 4.59 -5.83 2.33
CA GLY A 91 5.49 -4.69 2.26
C GLY A 91 5.19 -3.62 3.29
N ALA A 92 5.87 -2.49 3.11
CA ALA A 92 5.69 -1.30 3.90
C ALA A 92 4.77 -0.32 3.17
N PHE A 93 3.82 0.25 3.90
CA PHE A 93 3.07 1.42 3.52
C PHE A 93 3.65 2.64 4.22
N GLY A 94 3.93 3.71 3.49
CA GLY A 94 4.29 5.02 4.03
C GLY A 94 3.17 6.02 3.78
N VAL A 95 2.69 6.67 4.84
CA VAL A 95 1.59 7.65 4.77
C VAL A 95 2.12 9.06 4.95
N GLN A 96 1.78 9.95 4.03
CA GLN A 96 2.00 11.39 4.12
C GLN A 96 0.69 12.08 3.76
N ALA A 97 0.34 13.21 4.36
CA ALA A 97 -0.79 13.97 3.82
C ALA A 97 -0.28 14.67 2.54
N THR A 98 -0.78 14.37 1.33
CA THR A 98 -2.02 13.68 0.93
C THR A 98 -1.78 12.44 0.03
N ALA A 99 -0.73 11.68 0.32
CA ALA A 99 -0.25 10.52 -0.43
C ALA A 99 -0.06 9.27 0.43
N ILE A 100 -0.28 8.11 -0.19
CA ILE A 100 0.07 6.81 0.38
C ILE A 100 0.98 6.10 -0.61
N SER A 101 2.12 5.63 -0.12
CA SER A 101 3.08 4.83 -0.89
C SER A 101 3.17 3.43 -0.33
N PHE A 102 3.43 2.46 -1.20
CA PHE A 102 3.68 1.06 -0.89
C PHE A 102 4.96 0.61 -1.56
N ASN A 103 5.78 -0.15 -0.84
CA ASN A 103 6.90 -0.89 -1.38
C ASN A 103 6.91 -2.29 -0.78
N GLY A 104 6.93 -3.33 -1.61
CA GLY A 104 6.84 -4.70 -1.13
C GLY A 104 7.31 -5.76 -2.12
N LEU A 105 7.24 -7.00 -1.67
CA LEU A 105 7.62 -8.19 -2.42
C LEU A 105 6.42 -9.12 -2.57
N VAL A 106 6.33 -9.79 -3.72
CA VAL A 106 5.31 -10.80 -3.98
C VAL A 106 5.53 -12.07 -3.14
N ASP A 107 4.46 -12.75 -2.76
CA ASP A 107 4.52 -14.08 -2.12
C ASP A 107 4.65 -15.13 -3.22
N ARG A 108 5.83 -15.75 -3.34
CA ARG A 108 6.06 -16.86 -4.27
C ARG A 108 5.70 -18.17 -3.57
N ARG A 109 4.48 -18.65 -3.82
CA ARG A 109 4.13 -20.07 -3.57
C ARG A 109 4.03 -20.83 -4.87
#